data_AF-A0A832MEQ6-F1
#
_entry.id   AF-A0A832MEQ6-F1
#
_cell.length_a   1.000
_cell.length_b   1.000
_cell.length_c   1.000
_cell.angle_alpha   90.00
_cell.angle_beta   90.00
_cell.angle_gamma   90.00
#
_symmetry.space_group_name_H-M   'P 1'
#
loop_
_entity.id
_entity.type
_entity.pdbx_description
1 polymer ?
#
loop_
_entity_poly.entity_id
_entity_poly.type
_entity_poly.pdbx_seq_one_letter_code
_entity_poly.pdbx_strand_id
1 'polypeptide(L)' 'MTTRAQNEKKFGHWTELPGGGRRYWLDVTGRLGWRARYVKEVDVNERTVRFWQEIYDDRGQLVELHEKFPVDKGHRKV' A
#
# COMPACT_ATOMS: atom_id res chain seq x y z
N MET A 1 2.23 12.08 -13.22
CA MET A 1 2.12 10.67 -12.76
C MET A 1 3.51 10.22 -12.33
N THR A 2 3.62 9.47 -11.24
CA THR A 2 4.90 8.86 -10.82
C THR A 2 5.29 7.75 -11.79
N THR A 3 6.57 7.69 -12.17
CA THR A 3 7.08 6.62 -13.04
C THR A 3 7.30 5.32 -12.24
N ARG A 4 7.43 4.20 -12.97
CA ARG A 4 7.78 2.89 -12.42
C ARG A 4 9.01 2.95 -11.51
N ALA A 5 10.12 3.51 -12.01
CA ALA A 5 11.37 3.61 -11.25
C ALA A 5 11.21 4.46 -9.98
N GLN A 6 10.37 5.50 -10.01
CA GLN A 6 10.06 6.30 -8.82
C GLN A 6 9.24 5.51 -7.79
N ASN A 7 8.27 4.70 -8.24
CA ASN A 7 7.50 3.82 -7.36
C ASN A 7 8.39 2.73 -6.76
N GLU A 8 9.20 2.04 -7.56
CA GLU A 8 10.14 1.01 -7.09
C GLU A 8 11.10 1.57 -6.04
N LYS A 9 11.70 2.74 -6.30
CA LYS A 9 12.58 3.41 -5.33
C LYS A 9 11.86 3.82 -4.05
N LYS A 10 10.62 4.31 -4.15
CA LYS A 10 9.86 4.82 -2.99
C LYS A 10 9.34 3.70 -2.10
N PHE A 11 8.84 2.62 -2.69
CA PHE A 11 8.16 1.55 -1.96
C PHE A 11 9.12 0.41 -1.61
N GLY A 12 10.13 0.14 -2.44
CA GLY A 12 11.14 -0.90 -2.19
C GLY A 12 10.65 -2.33 -2.44
N HIS A 13 9.33 -2.55 -2.39
CA HIS A 13 8.72 -3.84 -2.73
C HIS A 13 7.58 -3.69 -3.73
N TRP A 14 7.45 -4.66 -4.62
CA TRP A 14 6.37 -4.72 -5.59
C TRP A 14 6.11 -6.13 -6.10
N THR A 15 4.94 -6.32 -6.67
CA THR A 15 4.56 -7.52 -7.42
C THR A 15 3.72 -7.11 -8.64
N GLU A 16 3.74 -7.94 -9.67
CA GLU A 16 2.93 -7.74 -10.87
C GLU A 16 1.51 -8.28 -10.63
N LEU A 17 0.51 -7.56 -11.12
CA LEU A 17 -0.89 -7.95 -10.99
C LEU A 17 -1.39 -8.56 -12.30
N PRO A 18 -2.36 -9.50 -12.23
CA PRO A 18 -3.13 -9.91 -13.41
C PRO A 18 -3.68 -8.67 -14.13
N GLY A 19 -3.42 -8.57 -15.43
CA GLY A 19 -3.77 -7.38 -16.23
C GLY A 19 -2.61 -6.40 -16.44
N GLY A 20 -1.39 -6.72 -15.98
CA GLY A 20 -0.16 -5.98 -16.30
C GLY A 20 0.09 -4.73 -15.44
N GLY A 21 -0.78 -4.48 -14.45
CA GLY A 21 -0.55 -3.49 -13.41
C GLY A 21 0.47 -3.97 -12.37
N ARG A 22 0.71 -3.14 -11.36
CA ARG A 22 1.63 -3.47 -10.25
C ARG A 22 1.06 -3.05 -8.91
N ARG A 23 1.35 -3.86 -7.89
CA ARG A 23 1.13 -3.52 -6.49
C ARG A 23 2.48 -3.26 -5.83
N TYR A 24 2.67 -2.05 -5.37
CA TYR A 24 3.81 -1.62 -4.57
C TYR A 24 3.45 -1.60 -3.10
N TRP A 25 4.39 -1.90 -2.21
CA TRP A 25 4.19 -1.67 -0.78
C TRP A 25 5.47 -1.23 -0.07
N LEU A 26 5.28 -0.42 0.97
CA LEU A 26 6.33 0.03 1.89
C LEU A 26 5.93 -0.36 3.31
N ASP A 27 6.80 -1.12 3.97
CA ASP A 27 6.64 -1.45 5.40
C ASP A 27 7.33 -0.41 6.27
N VAL A 28 6.60 0.09 7.25
CA VAL A 28 7.10 0.99 8.29
C VAL A 28 6.84 0.35 9.63
N THR A 29 7.91 -0.16 10.25
CA THR A 29 7.85 -0.74 11.59
C THR A 29 7.76 0.38 12.63
N GLY A 30 6.71 0.33 13.44
CA GLY A 30 6.48 1.25 14.55
C GLY A 30 7.08 0.74 15.87
N ARG A 31 6.71 1.41 16.96
CA ARG A 31 7.09 0.97 18.32
C ARG A 31 6.31 -0.29 18.70
N LEU A 32 6.87 -1.09 19.62
CA LEU A 32 6.21 -2.26 20.23
C LEU A 32 5.75 -3.32 19.21
N GLY A 33 6.46 -3.47 18.09
CA GLY A 33 6.16 -4.53 17.10
C GLY A 33 5.03 -4.21 16.12
N TRP A 34 4.35 -3.07 16.28
CA TRP A 34 3.33 -2.63 15.33
C TRP A 34 3.95 -2.32 13.96
N ARG A 35 3.20 -2.53 12.89
CA ARG A 35 3.66 -2.26 11.52
C ARG A 35 2.58 -1.55 10.73
N ALA A 36 2.94 -0.45 10.09
CA ALA A 36 2.12 0.14 9.03
C ALA A 36 2.65 -0.32 7.67
N ARG A 37 1.75 -0.69 6.75
CA ARG A 37 2.08 -0.97 5.35
C ARG A 37 1.33 -0.01 4.45
N TYR A 38 2.04 0.77 3.66
CA TYR A 38 1.44 1.58 2.61
C TYR A 38 1.40 0.77 1.33
N VAL A 39 0.21 0.59 0.76
CA VAL A 39 0.02 -0.17 -0.48
C VAL A 39 -0.50 0.74 -1.58
N LYS A 40 0.14 0.65 -2.75
CA LYS A 40 -0.24 1.38 -3.96
C LYS A 40 -0.42 0.41 -5.12
N GLU A 41 -1.57 0.45 -5.75
CA GLU A 41 -1.82 -0.27 -7.00
C GLU A 41 -1.86 0.70 -8.17
N VAL A 42 -1.26 0.26 -9.28
CA VAL A 42 -1.28 0.98 -10.55
C VAL A 42 -1.71 0.06 -11.69
N ASP A 43 -2.27 0.66 -12.74
CA ASP A 43 -2.53 -0.03 -14.02
C ASP A 43 -1.25 -0.19 -14.86
N VAL A 44 -1.41 -0.73 -16.08
CA VAL A 44 -0.32 -0.92 -17.06
C VAL A 44 0.42 0.37 -17.43
N ASN A 45 -0.21 1.53 -17.24
CA ASN A 45 0.32 2.84 -17.58
C ASN A 45 0.86 3.59 -16.33
N GLU A 46 1.08 2.87 -15.22
CA GLU A 46 1.49 3.45 -13.92
C GLU A 46 0.49 4.46 -13.34
N ARG A 47 -0.78 4.43 -13.79
CA ARG A 47 -1.85 5.25 -13.19
C ARG A 47 -2.32 4.60 -11.91
N THR A 48 -2.37 5.37 -10.84
CA THR A 48 -2.82 4.87 -9.53
C THR A 48 -4.29 4.49 -9.62
N VAL A 49 -4.61 3.24 -9.30
CA VAL A 49 -5.99 2.72 -9.24
C VAL A 49 -6.46 2.57 -7.80
N ARG A 50 -5.53 2.33 -6.87
CA ARG A 50 -5.84 2.22 -5.44
C ARG A 50 -4.65 2.64 -4.59
N PHE A 51 -4.93 3.28 -3.46
CA PHE A 51 -3.93 3.57 -2.44
C PHE A 51 -4.55 3.43 -1.06
N TRP A 52 -3.94 2.62 -0.20
CA TRP A 52 -4.42 2.40 1.15
C TRP A 52 -3.28 2.14 2.12
N GLN A 53 -3.60 2.24 3.40
CA GLN A 53 -2.71 1.95 4.50
C GLN A 53 -3.29 0.81 5.33
N GLU A 54 -2.46 -0.15 5.67
CA GLU A 54 -2.77 -1.28 6.53
C GLU A 54 -2.01 -1.08 7.85
N ILE A 55 -2.68 -1.25 8.98
CA ILE A 55 -2.06 -1.22 10.31
C ILE A 55 -2.15 -2.63 10.89
N TYR A 56 -0.99 -3.17 11.24
CA TYR A 56 -0.83 -4.45 11.88
C TYR A 56 -0.41 -4.27 13.33
N ASP A 57 -1.00 -5.07 14.22
CA ASP A 57 -0.58 -5.16 15.62
C ASP A 57 0.77 -5.88 15.78
N ASP A 58 1.21 -6.03 17.02
CA ASP A 58 2.44 -6.71 17.42
C ASP A 58 2.47 -8.22 17.10
N ARG A 59 1.30 -8.82 16.84
CA ARG A 59 1.13 -10.21 16.42
C ARG A 59 1.05 -10.35 14.90
N GLY A 60 1.14 -9.25 14.15
CA GLY A 60 1.03 -9.22 12.70
C GLY A 60 -0.41 -9.36 12.19
N GLN A 61 -1.42 -9.15 13.03
CA GLN A 61 -2.83 -9.14 12.63
C GLN A 61 -3.22 -7.76 12.12
N LEU A 62 -3.95 -7.72 10.99
CA LEU A 62 -4.47 -6.47 10.44
C LEU A 62 -5.58 -5.95 11.36
N VAL A 63 -5.37 -4.79 11.98
CA VAL A 63 -6.34 -4.17 12.90
C VAL A 63 -7.05 -2.97 12.28
N GLU A 64 -6.46 -2.35 11.26
CA GLU A 64 -7.02 -1.18 10.62
C GLU A 64 -6.65 -1.09 9.14
N LEU A 65 -7.59 -0.64 8.33
CA LEU A 65 -7.40 -0.32 6.92
C LEU A 65 -7.92 1.08 6.63
N HIS A 66 -7.08 1.92 6.04
CA HIS A 66 -7.44 3.26 5.58
C HIS A 66 -7.26 3.36 4.07
N GLU A 67 -8.37 3.31 3.33
CA GLU A 67 -8.36 3.52 1.89
C GLU A 67 -8.40 5.02 1.57
N LYS A 68 -7.38 5.53 0.90
CA LYS A 68 -7.19 6.96 0.60
C LYS A 68 -7.51 7.31 -0.86
N PHE A 69 -7.45 6.32 -1.76
CA PHE A 69 -7.75 6.45 -3.19
C PHE A 69 -8.40 5.14 -3.68
N PRO A 70 -9.41 5.19 -4.57
CA PRO A 70 -9.88 6.36 -5.34
C PRO A 70 -10.73 7.37 -4.58
N VAL A 71 -11.36 6.92 -3.49
CA VAL A 71 -12.13 7.76 -2.57
C VAL A 71 -11.60 7.51 -1.18
N ASP A 72 -11.35 8.57 -0.41
CA ASP A 72 -10.96 8.43 0.99
C ASP A 72 -12.16 7.88 1.78
N LYS A 73 -12.05 6.62 2.22
CA LYS A 73 -13.07 5.94 3.03
C LYS A 73 -12.84 6.09 4.53
N GLY A 74 -11.81 6.85 4.91
CA GLY A 74 -11.38 6.98 6.29
C GLY A 74 -10.83 5.67 6.88
N HIS A 75 -10.63 5.69 8.19
CA HIS A 75 -10.10 4.57 8.94
C HIS A 75 -11.22 3.57 9.23
N ARG A 76 -11.02 2.31 8.81
CA ARG A 76 -11.90 1.20 9.14
C ARG A 76 -11.14 0.18 9.99
N LYS A 77 -11.62 -0.06 11.21
CA LYS A 77 -11.19 -1.20 12.02
C LYS A 77 -11.66 -2.50 11.38
N VAL A 78 -10.81 -3.52 11.40
CA VAL A 78 -11.09 -4.86 10.88
C VAL A 78 -11.67 -5.75 11.97
#